data_AF-A0AAF3FNB6-F1
#
_entry.id   AF-A0AAF3FNB6-F1
#
_cell.length_a   1.000
_cell.length_b   1.000
_cell.length_c   1.000
_cell.angle_alpha   90.00
_cell.angle_beta   90.00
_cell.angle_gamma   90.00
#
_symmetry.space_group_name_H-M   'P 1'
#
loop_
_entity.id
_entity.type
_entity.pdbx_description
1 polymer ?
#
loop_
_entity_poly.entity_id
_entity_poly.type
_entity_poly.pdbx_seq_one_letter_code
_entity_poly.pdbx_strand_id
1 'polypeptide(L)'
;MDLACLCEALTGLKNQNICMFNGKAVAKLKRKEYRLMSDDERTRFNQAMLNIKQNGKFWLLVDTHSNMQTTLGAHAGPAFLPWHREFIKRLEFELRRVDPEVFLPYWDSTLESRLPAPKDSSLFSPELMGTGTGALIDGPFANWMDLNNRFLQRQVGFDGSPFTDEVVEFLLNRANLMNMLAYSFPREGCFKDAKQQKYSTNSSIEGLHAEIHLWIGGHMLDPMTSANDPIFYLHHAFVDLIWETWRQSKQKRNQMENEYPSFRTFDKPSPCATSFHDALATMVPFSSLQNRDGLSLAYTDNLYEYAPRPTCSVEDLDCGSRFLFCDVSHGALRCASKIRLGGNCTGYANGEDACYNGICKQDVCQELPPEDKASSLTTAVSTSQVCTNVGRLGQPKLIYCADRHFSCVSWAQSGECLNNPIWMAENCRRSCNQCQQTRATACRNPQVFAKPAPGTIKCNGSTECYNKNACCPYWASRSVCKRKPEFMNCNCRVSCGLCTPSNYLYGGCNDYHQECRMWAQRGECKRSTWMEENCRASCGTCFDMLGLASRCPSTSGATLIANVKPLETLIDNGKIYQEMEPVIVGENMFDGHIIEDWEDGE
;
A
#
# COMPACT_ATOMS: atom_id res chain seq x y z
N MET A 1 -5.70 -23.17 12.51
CA MET A 1 -5.13 -21.97 13.15
C MET A 1 -6.29 -21.08 13.60
N ASP A 2 -6.69 -21.25 14.85
CA ASP A 2 -7.79 -20.59 15.56
C ASP A 2 -7.23 -19.61 16.61
N LEU A 3 -8.09 -19.07 17.49
CA LEU A 3 -7.63 -18.20 18.60
C LEU A 3 -6.61 -18.89 19.52
N ALA A 4 -6.73 -20.20 19.75
CA ALA A 4 -5.79 -20.92 20.59
C ALA A 4 -4.40 -20.96 19.95
N CYS A 5 -4.33 -21.20 18.64
CA CYS A 5 -3.08 -21.15 17.90
C CYS A 5 -2.50 -19.73 17.80
N LEU A 6 -3.35 -18.70 17.62
CA LEU A 6 -2.90 -17.31 17.69
C LEU A 6 -2.34 -16.99 19.08
N CYS A 7 -3.01 -17.45 20.14
CA CYS A 7 -2.58 -17.26 21.51
C CYS A 7 -1.21 -17.89 21.77
N GLU A 8 -1.03 -19.15 21.37
CA GLU A 8 0.25 -19.84 21.48
C GLU A 8 1.34 -19.09 20.71
N ALA A 9 1.04 -18.61 19.50
CA ALA A 9 1.98 -17.85 18.69
C ALA A 9 2.34 -16.48 19.30
N LEU A 10 1.44 -15.85 20.06
CA LEU A 10 1.66 -14.54 20.68
C LEU A 10 2.34 -14.63 22.04
N THR A 11 2.02 -15.66 22.82
CA THR A 11 2.39 -15.76 24.25
C THR A 11 3.37 -16.90 24.55
N GLY A 12 3.49 -17.88 23.64
CA GLY A 12 4.18 -19.15 23.90
C GLY A 12 3.39 -20.10 24.83
N LEU A 13 2.18 -19.73 25.25
CA LEU A 13 1.40 -20.47 26.24
C LEU A 13 0.29 -21.27 25.54
N LYS A 14 0.32 -22.59 25.75
CA LYS A 14 -0.73 -23.51 25.29
C LYS A 14 -1.90 -23.52 26.27
N ASN A 15 -3.12 -23.67 25.75
CA ASN A 15 -4.33 -24.00 26.53
C ASN A 15 -4.67 -23.01 27.67
N GLN A 16 -4.62 -21.70 27.42
CA GLN A 16 -5.13 -20.72 28.39
C GLN A 16 -6.62 -20.42 28.18
N ASN A 17 -7.39 -20.40 29.27
CA ASN A 17 -8.80 -19.98 29.25
C ASN A 17 -8.99 -18.50 28.90
N ILE A 18 -7.97 -17.66 29.15
CA ILE A 18 -7.93 -16.25 28.77
C ILE A 18 -6.54 -15.99 28.18
N CYS A 19 -6.50 -15.60 26.93
CA CYS A 19 -5.25 -15.25 26.26
C CYS A 19 -4.99 -13.75 26.36
N MET A 20 -3.89 -13.35 26.99
CA MET A 20 -3.49 -11.94 27.12
C MET A 20 -2.17 -11.69 26.40
N PHE A 21 -2.13 -10.66 25.55
CA PHE A 21 -0.93 -10.21 24.86
C PHE A 21 -0.78 -8.70 25.05
N ASN A 22 0.36 -8.25 25.59
CA ASN A 22 0.61 -6.85 25.94
C ASN A 22 -0.51 -6.17 26.76
N GLY A 23 -1.09 -6.92 27.72
CA GLY A 23 -2.16 -6.41 28.58
C GLY A 23 -3.55 -6.35 27.92
N LYS A 24 -3.68 -6.83 26.68
CA LYS A 24 -4.94 -6.89 25.93
C LYS A 24 -5.38 -8.34 25.71
N ALA A 25 -6.70 -8.58 25.72
CA ALA A 25 -7.24 -9.91 25.47
C ALA A 25 -7.20 -10.25 23.96
N VAL A 26 -6.72 -11.45 23.64
CA VAL A 26 -6.81 -12.01 22.29
C VAL A 26 -8.19 -12.66 22.16
N ALA A 27 -9.12 -11.97 21.52
CA ALA A 27 -10.52 -12.37 21.42
C ALA A 27 -11.00 -12.54 19.97
N LYS A 28 -12.19 -13.11 19.78
CA LYS A 28 -12.88 -13.06 18.50
C LYS A 28 -13.17 -11.60 18.15
N LEU A 29 -12.85 -11.16 16.93
CA LEU A 29 -13.05 -9.77 16.51
C LEU A 29 -14.13 -9.64 15.44
N LYS A 30 -14.74 -8.45 15.35
CA LYS A 30 -15.74 -8.13 14.34
C LYS A 30 -15.11 -7.31 13.22
N ARG A 31 -14.97 -7.90 12.03
CA ARG A 31 -14.51 -7.22 10.80
C ARG A 31 -15.58 -6.23 10.36
N LYS A 32 -15.23 -4.94 10.30
CA LYS A 32 -16.14 -3.85 9.92
C LYS A 32 -15.84 -3.34 8.52
N GLU A 33 -16.82 -2.68 7.91
CA GLU A 33 -16.60 -1.90 6.68
C GLU A 33 -15.57 -0.79 7.00
N TYR A 34 -14.56 -0.62 6.13
CA TYR A 34 -13.41 0.27 6.40
C TYR A 34 -13.80 1.71 6.74
N ARG A 35 -14.85 2.24 6.13
CA ARG A 35 -15.37 3.60 6.38
C ARG A 35 -16.18 3.70 7.66
N LEU A 36 -16.74 2.61 8.17
CA LEU A 36 -17.42 2.54 9.48
C LEU A 36 -16.46 2.40 10.67
N MET A 37 -15.17 2.16 10.43
CA MET A 37 -14.18 2.12 11.50
C MET A 37 -14.07 3.48 12.19
N SER A 38 -13.91 3.49 13.51
CA SER A 38 -13.52 4.71 14.20
C SER A 38 -12.13 5.20 13.74
N ASP A 39 -11.82 6.47 13.97
CA ASP A 39 -10.50 7.02 13.62
C ASP A 39 -9.37 6.27 14.36
N ASP A 40 -9.60 5.81 15.59
CA ASP A 40 -8.65 5.00 16.37
C ASP A 40 -8.48 3.60 15.76
N GLU A 41 -9.59 2.90 15.46
CA GLU A 41 -9.55 1.58 14.83
C GLU A 41 -8.76 1.62 13.51
N ARG A 42 -9.04 2.63 12.68
CA ARG A 42 -8.40 2.84 11.37
C ARG A 42 -6.91 3.18 11.51
N THR A 43 -6.57 4.02 12.49
CA THR A 43 -5.18 4.36 12.80
C THR A 43 -4.39 3.12 13.22
N ARG A 44 -4.94 2.29 14.11
CA ARG A 44 -4.28 1.05 14.56
C ARG A 44 -4.11 0.06 13.43
N PHE A 45 -5.11 -0.11 12.57
CA PHE A 45 -5.01 -0.94 11.37
C PHE A 45 -3.90 -0.46 10.43
N ASN A 46 -3.88 0.83 10.10
CA ASN A 46 -2.87 1.42 9.21
C ASN A 46 -1.44 1.29 9.79
N GLN A 47 -1.28 1.52 11.10
CA GLN A 47 -0.01 1.33 11.79
C GLN A 47 0.44 -0.13 11.81
N ALA A 48 -0.48 -1.08 12.03
CA ALA A 48 -0.18 -2.50 11.98
C ALA A 48 0.27 -2.93 10.57
N MET A 49 -0.43 -2.48 9.52
CA MET A 49 -0.04 -2.69 8.12
C MET A 49 1.36 -2.15 7.80
N LEU A 50 1.66 -0.92 8.23
CA LEU A 50 2.98 -0.32 8.07
C LEU A 50 4.07 -1.10 8.84
N ASN A 51 3.76 -1.59 10.04
CA ASN A 51 4.69 -2.37 10.85
C ASN A 51 5.03 -3.71 10.18
N ILE A 52 4.01 -4.46 9.71
CA ILE A 52 4.24 -5.73 9.03
C ILE A 52 4.93 -5.55 7.67
N LYS A 53 4.80 -4.37 7.04
CA LYS A 53 5.58 -4.00 5.87
C LYS A 53 7.05 -3.81 6.21
N GLN A 54 7.35 -3.05 7.26
CA GLN A 54 8.72 -2.74 7.69
C GLN A 54 9.47 -3.97 8.19
N ASN A 55 8.80 -4.88 8.90
CA ASN A 55 9.41 -6.10 9.43
C ASN A 55 9.44 -7.27 8.41
N GLY A 56 8.96 -7.01 7.18
CA GLY A 56 8.98 -7.93 6.06
C GLY A 56 7.89 -9.01 6.03
N LYS A 57 7.03 -9.10 7.04
CA LYS A 57 5.92 -10.08 7.05
C LYS A 57 4.91 -9.85 5.94
N PHE A 58 4.66 -8.59 5.58
CA PHE A 58 3.84 -8.26 4.41
C PHE A 58 4.45 -8.80 3.12
N TRP A 59 5.78 -8.75 2.96
CA TRP A 59 6.45 -9.26 1.77
C TRP A 59 6.31 -10.77 1.62
N LEU A 60 6.36 -11.53 2.71
CA LEU A 60 6.10 -12.97 2.68
C LEU A 60 4.67 -13.29 2.23
N LEU A 61 3.69 -12.47 2.66
CA LEU A 61 2.30 -12.62 2.22
C LEU A 61 2.14 -12.28 0.74
N VAL A 62 2.75 -11.19 0.28
CA VAL A 62 2.77 -10.83 -1.15
C VAL A 62 3.38 -11.96 -1.96
N ASP A 63 4.57 -12.44 -1.60
CA ASP A 63 5.28 -13.52 -2.30
C ASP A 63 4.43 -14.79 -2.42
N THR A 64 3.68 -15.13 -1.36
CA THR A 64 2.75 -16.27 -1.35
C THR A 64 1.67 -16.18 -2.43
N HIS A 65 1.19 -14.98 -2.76
CA HIS A 65 0.19 -14.79 -3.83
C HIS A 65 0.85 -14.52 -5.19
N SER A 66 2.02 -13.88 -5.17
CA SER A 66 2.81 -13.50 -6.34
C SER A 66 3.61 -14.66 -6.96
N ASN A 67 3.46 -15.89 -6.47
CA ASN A 67 4.17 -17.06 -6.98
C ASN A 67 3.18 -18.15 -7.42
N MET A 68 3.25 -18.54 -8.69
CA MET A 68 2.37 -19.57 -9.27
C MET A 68 2.49 -20.93 -8.57
N GLN A 69 3.65 -21.25 -8.01
CA GLN A 69 3.85 -22.51 -7.27
C GLN A 69 3.07 -22.54 -5.95
N THR A 70 2.83 -21.37 -5.35
CA THR A 70 2.10 -21.23 -4.10
C THR A 70 0.62 -20.93 -4.32
N THR A 71 0.18 -20.62 -5.55
CA THR A 71 -1.22 -20.28 -5.87
C THR A 71 -1.95 -21.31 -6.74
N LEU A 72 -1.44 -22.53 -6.83
CA LEU A 72 -1.98 -23.61 -7.70
C LEU A 72 -3.47 -23.92 -7.48
N GLY A 73 -4.01 -23.70 -6.28
CA GLY A 73 -5.43 -23.82 -5.96
C GLY A 73 -6.12 -22.49 -5.65
N ALA A 74 -5.39 -21.37 -5.68
CA ALA A 74 -5.91 -20.06 -5.29
C ALA A 74 -6.91 -19.51 -6.30
N HIS A 75 -6.78 -19.86 -7.58
CA HIS A 75 -7.57 -19.30 -8.68
C HIS A 75 -8.08 -20.37 -9.64
N ALA A 76 -9.07 -20.05 -10.47
CA ALA A 76 -9.64 -20.89 -11.52
C ALA A 76 -10.59 -22.02 -11.07
N GLY A 77 -10.99 -22.09 -9.79
CA GLY A 77 -11.81 -23.20 -9.33
C GLY A 77 -12.26 -23.19 -7.86
N PRO A 78 -12.89 -24.28 -7.39
CA PRO A 78 -13.57 -24.38 -6.09
C PRO A 78 -12.74 -24.03 -4.85
N ALA A 79 -11.42 -24.15 -4.95
CA ALA A 79 -10.52 -23.80 -3.85
C ALA A 79 -10.31 -22.28 -3.70
N PHE A 80 -10.79 -21.44 -4.63
CA PHE A 80 -10.64 -19.99 -4.59
C PHE A 80 -11.10 -19.36 -3.26
N LEU A 81 -12.34 -19.60 -2.82
CA LEU A 81 -12.85 -19.02 -1.57
C LEU A 81 -12.15 -19.59 -0.32
N PRO A 82 -12.01 -20.93 -0.15
CA PRO A 82 -11.25 -21.51 0.96
C PRO A 82 -9.81 -21.00 1.06
N TRP A 83 -9.11 -20.91 -0.07
CA TRP A 83 -7.72 -20.48 -0.12
C TRP A 83 -7.58 -19.01 0.25
N HIS A 84 -8.41 -18.13 -0.32
CA HIS A 84 -8.36 -16.70 -0.01
C HIS A 84 -8.80 -16.40 1.42
N ARG A 85 -9.78 -17.14 1.97
CA ARG A 85 -10.15 -17.05 3.39
C ARG A 85 -8.96 -17.34 4.29
N GLU A 86 -8.23 -18.42 4.00
CA GLU A 86 -7.03 -18.77 4.75
C GLU A 86 -5.93 -17.72 4.57
N PHE A 87 -5.73 -17.23 3.34
CA PHE A 87 -4.72 -16.23 3.02
C PHE A 87 -4.94 -14.90 3.75
N ILE A 88 -6.14 -14.33 3.68
CA ILE A 88 -6.44 -13.06 4.38
C ILE A 88 -6.44 -13.24 5.91
N LYS A 89 -6.74 -14.46 6.39
CA LYS A 89 -6.56 -14.81 7.81
C LYS A 89 -5.09 -14.74 8.22
N ARG A 90 -4.14 -15.15 7.36
CA ARG A 90 -2.70 -15.00 7.64
C ARG A 90 -2.29 -13.53 7.79
N LEU A 91 -2.80 -12.64 6.94
CA LEU A 91 -2.61 -11.22 7.13
C LEU A 91 -3.13 -10.76 8.49
N GLU A 92 -4.37 -11.10 8.84
CA GLU A 92 -4.96 -10.70 10.12
C GLU A 92 -4.16 -11.20 11.33
N PHE A 93 -3.56 -12.40 11.25
CA PHE A 93 -2.67 -12.91 12.29
C PHE A 93 -1.41 -12.05 12.44
N GLU A 94 -0.78 -11.62 11.33
CA GLU A 94 0.38 -10.74 11.39
C GLU A 94 0.01 -9.35 11.94
N LEU A 95 -1.17 -8.83 11.59
CA LEU A 95 -1.68 -7.58 12.17
C LEU A 95 -1.89 -7.71 13.69
N ARG A 96 -2.45 -8.83 14.13
CA ARG A 96 -2.75 -9.09 15.55
C ARG A 96 -1.51 -9.38 16.40
N ARG A 97 -0.38 -9.72 15.77
CA ARG A 97 0.94 -9.74 16.42
C ARG A 97 1.47 -8.34 16.75
N VAL A 98 1.01 -7.32 16.02
CA VAL A 98 1.33 -5.92 16.31
C VAL A 98 0.35 -5.37 17.35
N ASP A 99 -0.95 -5.56 17.14
CA ASP A 99 -1.99 -5.16 18.08
C ASP A 99 -3.14 -6.19 18.09
N PRO A 100 -3.36 -6.91 19.21
CA PRO A 100 -4.31 -8.03 19.25
C PRO A 100 -5.78 -7.62 19.08
N GLU A 101 -6.10 -6.33 19.16
CA GLU A 101 -7.44 -5.75 18.92
C GLU A 101 -7.65 -5.28 17.47
N VAL A 102 -6.62 -5.30 16.62
CA VAL A 102 -6.76 -4.99 15.19
C VAL A 102 -7.44 -6.15 14.47
N PHE A 103 -8.44 -5.83 13.66
CA PHE A 103 -9.11 -6.74 12.75
C PHE A 103 -8.86 -6.32 11.30
N LEU A 104 -9.01 -7.27 10.37
CA LEU A 104 -9.02 -6.96 8.93
C LEU A 104 -10.38 -6.36 8.55
N PRO A 105 -10.47 -5.08 8.15
CA PRO A 105 -11.72 -4.54 7.64
C PRO A 105 -12.06 -5.13 6.28
N TYR A 106 -13.34 -5.08 5.92
CA TYR A 106 -13.79 -5.34 4.56
C TYR A 106 -14.10 -4.02 3.84
N TRP A 107 -14.06 -4.05 2.52
CA TRP A 107 -14.47 -2.94 1.68
C TRP A 107 -15.68 -3.32 0.84
N ASP A 108 -16.84 -2.76 1.19
CA ASP A 108 -18.08 -2.95 0.43
C ASP A 108 -18.08 -2.07 -0.82
N SER A 109 -17.67 -2.66 -1.95
CA SER A 109 -17.55 -1.93 -3.22
C SER A 109 -18.90 -1.51 -3.82
N THR A 110 -20.03 -2.04 -3.34
CA THR A 110 -21.34 -1.58 -3.85
C THR A 110 -21.65 -0.16 -3.41
N LEU A 111 -20.95 0.36 -2.41
CA LEU A 111 -21.05 1.76 -2.01
C LEU A 111 -20.55 2.69 -3.11
N GLU A 112 -19.60 2.22 -3.93
CA GLU A 112 -19.12 2.93 -5.11
C GLU A 112 -20.00 2.77 -6.34
N SER A 113 -20.61 1.60 -6.55
CA SER A 113 -21.49 1.38 -7.71
C SER A 113 -22.74 2.27 -7.70
N ARG A 114 -23.08 2.84 -6.54
CA ARG A 114 -24.22 3.74 -6.33
C ARG A 114 -23.93 5.18 -6.75
N LEU A 115 -22.67 5.51 -7.07
CA LEU A 115 -22.23 6.85 -7.48
C LEU A 115 -22.41 7.10 -8.98
N PRO A 116 -22.60 8.36 -9.42
CA PRO A 116 -22.60 8.73 -10.84
C PRO A 116 -21.29 8.35 -11.55
N ALA A 117 -20.18 8.52 -10.82
CA ALA A 117 -18.85 8.08 -11.23
C ALA A 117 -18.21 7.32 -10.06
N PRO A 118 -18.19 5.97 -10.06
CA PRO A 118 -17.66 5.18 -8.96
C PRO A 118 -16.23 5.54 -8.54
N LYS A 119 -15.39 5.96 -9.50
CA LYS A 119 -13.99 6.38 -9.25
C LYS A 119 -13.85 7.63 -8.38
N ASP A 120 -14.93 8.40 -8.20
CA ASP A 120 -14.94 9.61 -7.38
C ASP A 120 -15.25 9.34 -5.90
N SER A 121 -15.31 8.08 -5.50
CA SER A 121 -15.41 7.65 -4.10
C SER A 121 -14.38 8.34 -3.19
N SER A 122 -14.85 8.75 -2.02
CA SER A 122 -14.02 9.24 -0.92
C SER A 122 -13.02 8.20 -0.41
N LEU A 123 -13.23 6.92 -0.71
CA LEU A 123 -12.25 5.85 -0.44
C LEU A 123 -10.87 6.18 -1.03
N PHE A 124 -10.82 6.84 -2.18
CA PHE A 124 -9.58 7.23 -2.86
C PHE A 124 -9.11 8.63 -2.46
N SER A 125 -9.44 9.07 -1.25
CA SER A 125 -8.96 10.32 -0.66
C SER A 125 -7.67 10.11 0.16
N PRO A 126 -6.88 11.18 0.41
CA PRO A 126 -5.70 11.12 1.26
C PRO A 126 -5.96 10.71 2.73
N GLU A 127 -7.19 10.78 3.21
CA GLU A 127 -7.53 10.30 4.56
C GLU A 127 -7.76 8.78 4.58
N LEU A 128 -8.18 8.20 3.45
CA LEU A 128 -8.60 6.81 3.34
C LEU A 128 -7.54 5.93 2.70
N MET A 129 -7.76 5.42 1.49
CA MET A 129 -6.83 4.49 0.83
C MET A 129 -5.82 5.20 -0.07
N GLY A 130 -5.87 6.54 -0.14
CA GLY A 130 -5.05 7.37 -1.04
C GLY A 130 -5.50 7.30 -2.49
N THR A 131 -4.79 8.01 -3.35
CA THR A 131 -5.14 8.27 -4.75
C THR A 131 -5.47 6.99 -5.52
N GLY A 132 -6.53 7.08 -6.31
CA GLY A 132 -6.95 6.03 -7.23
C GLY A 132 -6.26 6.07 -8.59
N THR A 133 -5.38 7.05 -8.85
CA THR A 133 -4.75 7.20 -10.16
C THR A 133 -3.27 7.51 -10.05
N GLY A 134 -2.46 6.77 -10.82
CA GLY A 134 -1.01 6.88 -10.82
C GLY A 134 -0.37 6.23 -9.60
N ALA A 135 0.81 6.73 -9.24
CA ALA A 135 1.55 6.26 -8.07
C ALA A 135 0.81 6.63 -6.78
N LEU A 136 0.74 5.70 -5.83
CA LEU A 136 0.18 5.95 -4.50
C LEU A 136 1.12 6.86 -3.69
N ILE A 137 0.90 8.17 -3.76
CA ILE A 137 1.76 9.20 -3.16
C ILE A 137 1.17 9.86 -1.91
N ASP A 138 -0.07 9.56 -1.58
CA ASP A 138 -0.82 10.08 -0.43
C ASP A 138 -1.53 8.93 0.30
N GLY A 139 -2.27 9.26 1.37
CA GLY A 139 -2.89 8.25 2.21
C GLY A 139 -1.95 7.66 3.27
N PRO A 140 -2.48 6.77 4.12
CA PRO A 140 -1.71 6.04 5.12
C PRO A 140 -0.68 5.09 4.51
N PHE A 141 -0.84 4.75 3.23
CA PHE A 141 0.06 3.88 2.46
C PHE A 141 0.82 4.66 1.38
N ALA A 142 1.02 5.97 1.55
CA ALA A 142 1.85 6.77 0.65
C ALA A 142 3.24 6.15 0.45
N ASN A 143 3.74 6.18 -0.79
CA ASN A 143 5.03 5.61 -1.17
C ASN A 143 5.15 4.10 -0.95
N TRP A 144 4.02 3.38 -0.91
CA TRP A 144 4.03 1.92 -0.86
C TRP A 144 4.76 1.36 -2.08
N MET A 145 5.69 0.43 -1.86
CA MET A 145 6.45 -0.21 -2.93
C MET A 145 6.06 -1.68 -3.07
N ASP A 146 6.22 -2.21 -4.28
CA ASP A 146 6.16 -3.64 -4.56
C ASP A 146 7.51 -4.34 -4.31
N LEU A 147 7.54 -5.67 -4.47
CA LEU A 147 8.75 -6.50 -4.27
C LEU A 147 9.93 -6.10 -5.17
N ASN A 148 9.66 -5.36 -6.26
CA ASN A 148 10.64 -4.89 -7.23
C ASN A 148 11.00 -3.41 -7.04
N ASN A 149 10.70 -2.83 -5.87
CA ASN A 149 10.94 -1.43 -5.53
C ASN A 149 10.24 -0.42 -6.46
N ARG A 150 9.12 -0.80 -7.07
CA ARG A 150 8.27 0.11 -7.85
C ARG A 150 7.18 0.67 -6.95
N PHE A 151 6.88 1.97 -7.08
CA PHE A 151 5.73 2.55 -6.41
C PHE A 151 4.45 1.84 -6.85
N LEU A 152 3.60 1.50 -5.88
CA LEU A 152 2.27 0.97 -6.11
C LEU A 152 1.50 1.92 -7.05
N GLN A 153 0.91 1.35 -8.10
CA GLN A 153 0.14 2.08 -9.09
C GLN A 153 -1.33 1.68 -9.02
N ARG A 154 -2.21 2.65 -9.25
CA ARG A 154 -3.65 2.43 -9.47
C ARG A 154 -4.13 3.18 -10.71
N GLN A 155 -5.23 2.71 -11.29
CA GLN A 155 -5.91 3.37 -12.38
C GLN A 155 -7.42 3.13 -12.29
N VAL A 156 -8.01 3.64 -11.19
CA VAL A 156 -9.39 3.36 -10.82
C VAL A 156 -10.37 3.81 -11.90
N GLY A 157 -11.26 2.90 -12.31
CA GLY A 157 -12.28 3.16 -13.33
C GLY A 157 -11.77 3.16 -14.76
N PHE A 158 -10.60 2.57 -15.03
CA PHE A 158 -10.10 2.38 -16.39
C PHE A 158 -10.83 1.26 -17.14
N ASP A 159 -11.04 0.13 -16.46
CA ASP A 159 -11.76 -1.04 -16.97
C ASP A 159 -12.56 -1.68 -15.82
N GLY A 160 -13.35 -2.72 -16.08
CA GLY A 160 -14.12 -3.43 -15.06
C GLY A 160 -15.12 -2.56 -14.28
N SER A 161 -15.58 -3.07 -13.14
CA SER A 161 -16.56 -2.37 -12.29
C SER A 161 -16.50 -2.79 -10.81
N PRO A 162 -16.94 -1.92 -9.88
CA PRO A 162 -17.24 -2.35 -8.52
C PRO A 162 -18.40 -3.35 -8.52
N PHE A 163 -18.52 -4.19 -7.47
CA PHE A 163 -19.75 -4.98 -7.29
C PHE A 163 -20.97 -4.07 -7.21
N THR A 164 -22.09 -4.53 -7.76
CA THR A 164 -23.40 -3.90 -7.58
C THR A 164 -24.26 -4.68 -6.60
N ASP A 165 -25.37 -4.09 -6.15
CA ASP A 165 -26.33 -4.78 -5.30
C ASP A 165 -26.96 -5.99 -6.00
N GLU A 166 -27.20 -5.90 -7.32
CA GLU A 166 -27.73 -6.99 -8.12
C GLU A 166 -26.74 -8.16 -8.20
N VAL A 167 -25.44 -7.87 -8.29
CA VAL A 167 -24.38 -8.90 -8.27
C VAL A 167 -24.34 -9.59 -6.90
N VAL A 168 -24.38 -8.83 -5.81
CA VAL A 168 -24.39 -9.40 -4.46
C VAL A 168 -25.65 -10.25 -4.25
N GLU A 169 -26.82 -9.75 -4.66
CA GLU A 169 -28.07 -10.51 -4.57
C GLU A 169 -28.03 -11.79 -5.42
N PHE A 170 -27.47 -11.73 -6.63
CA PHE A 170 -27.27 -12.90 -7.48
C PHE A 170 -26.38 -13.96 -6.81
N LEU A 171 -25.32 -13.56 -6.10
CA LEU A 171 -24.46 -14.45 -5.33
C LEU A 171 -25.19 -15.05 -4.13
N LEU A 172 -25.89 -14.24 -3.35
CA LEU A 172 -26.64 -14.68 -2.18
C LEU A 172 -27.82 -15.61 -2.53
N ASN A 173 -28.36 -15.51 -3.74
CA ASN A 173 -29.45 -16.35 -4.22
C ASN A 173 -29.00 -17.69 -4.84
N ARG A 174 -27.70 -18.03 -4.83
CA ARG A 174 -27.24 -19.35 -5.30
C ARG A 174 -27.84 -20.48 -4.46
N ALA A 175 -28.29 -21.53 -5.13
CA ALA A 175 -29.04 -22.60 -4.49
C ALA A 175 -28.20 -23.56 -3.63
N ASN A 176 -26.91 -23.74 -3.94
CA ASN A 176 -26.04 -24.72 -3.28
C ASN A 176 -24.55 -24.34 -3.39
N LEU A 177 -23.70 -25.04 -2.62
CA LEU A 177 -22.27 -24.73 -2.53
C LEU A 177 -21.53 -24.98 -3.86
N MET A 178 -21.99 -25.94 -4.68
CA MET A 178 -21.42 -26.20 -6.01
C MET A 178 -21.49 -24.98 -6.91
N ASN A 179 -22.64 -24.29 -6.90
CA ASN A 179 -22.80 -23.07 -7.65
C ASN A 179 -21.97 -21.94 -7.06
N MET A 180 -21.85 -21.86 -5.73
CA MET A 180 -21.04 -20.82 -5.07
C MET A 180 -19.54 -20.97 -5.38
N LEU A 181 -19.01 -22.18 -5.28
CA LEU A 181 -17.62 -22.56 -5.56
C LEU A 181 -17.41 -22.98 -7.03
N ALA A 182 -18.18 -22.41 -7.96
CA ALA A 182 -18.12 -22.75 -9.37
C ALA A 182 -16.80 -22.34 -10.03
N TYR A 183 -16.48 -22.97 -11.16
CA TYR A 183 -15.24 -22.74 -11.90
C TYR A 183 -15.29 -21.44 -12.70
N SER A 184 -14.29 -20.57 -12.53
CA SER A 184 -14.09 -19.39 -13.37
C SER A 184 -13.37 -19.71 -14.68
N PHE A 185 -12.56 -20.77 -14.72
CA PHE A 185 -11.90 -21.24 -15.95
C PHE A 185 -12.09 -22.75 -16.16
N PRO A 186 -13.34 -23.20 -16.41
CA PRO A 186 -13.65 -24.61 -16.61
C PRO A 186 -12.98 -25.14 -17.89
N ARG A 187 -12.42 -26.35 -17.83
CA ARG A 187 -11.93 -27.07 -19.03
C ARG A 187 -13.08 -27.43 -19.97
N GLU A 188 -12.74 -27.65 -21.24
CA GLU A 188 -13.69 -28.11 -22.25
C GLU A 188 -14.38 -29.42 -21.82
N GLY A 189 -15.70 -29.49 -21.99
CA GLY A 189 -16.51 -30.64 -21.57
C GLY A 189 -16.82 -30.73 -20.08
N CYS A 190 -16.46 -29.71 -19.28
CA CYS A 190 -16.74 -29.66 -17.83
C CYS A 190 -18.24 -29.78 -17.49
N PHE A 191 -19.09 -28.99 -18.17
CA PHE A 191 -20.53 -28.97 -17.91
C PHE A 191 -21.30 -29.82 -18.91
N LYS A 192 -22.27 -30.60 -18.40
CA LYS A 192 -23.13 -31.45 -19.23
C LYS A 192 -24.35 -30.71 -19.76
N ASP A 193 -24.72 -29.60 -19.14
CA ASP A 193 -25.83 -28.75 -19.56
C ASP A 193 -25.59 -27.26 -19.23
N ALA A 194 -26.40 -26.39 -19.86
CA ALA A 194 -26.32 -24.95 -19.70
C ALA A 194 -26.69 -24.45 -18.30
N LYS A 195 -27.45 -25.23 -17.50
CA LYS A 195 -27.81 -24.84 -16.13
C LYS A 195 -26.59 -24.89 -15.22
N GLN A 196 -25.70 -25.85 -15.43
CA GLN A 196 -24.43 -25.97 -14.71
C GLN A 196 -23.45 -24.85 -15.12
N GLN A 197 -23.41 -24.50 -16.41
CA GLN A 197 -22.53 -23.44 -16.92
C GLN A 197 -22.93 -22.05 -16.42
N LYS A 198 -24.21 -21.81 -16.11
CA LYS A 198 -24.76 -20.49 -15.71
C LYS A 198 -23.95 -19.76 -14.63
N TYR A 199 -23.43 -20.47 -13.64
CA TYR A 199 -22.75 -19.88 -12.48
C TYR A 199 -21.22 -19.86 -12.60
N SER A 200 -20.70 -20.20 -13.78
CA SER A 200 -19.27 -20.36 -14.05
C SER A 200 -18.73 -19.18 -14.85
N THR A 201 -17.43 -19.19 -15.14
CA THR A 201 -16.75 -18.13 -15.91
C THR A 201 -16.98 -16.74 -15.32
N ASN A 202 -17.46 -15.78 -16.11
CA ASN A 202 -17.68 -14.40 -15.70
C ASN A 202 -18.84 -14.29 -14.69
N SER A 203 -19.70 -15.31 -14.62
CA SER A 203 -20.77 -15.39 -13.62
C SER A 203 -20.33 -16.11 -12.36
N SER A 204 -19.11 -16.64 -12.26
CA SER A 204 -18.58 -17.20 -11.00
C SER A 204 -18.25 -16.08 -10.01
N ILE A 205 -18.17 -16.37 -8.71
CA ILE A 205 -17.79 -15.35 -7.73
C ILE A 205 -16.37 -14.83 -8.01
N GLU A 206 -15.46 -15.69 -8.46
CA GLU A 206 -14.11 -15.29 -8.86
C GLU A 206 -14.14 -14.44 -10.15
N GLY A 207 -14.97 -14.77 -11.14
CA GLY A 207 -15.14 -13.93 -12.33
C GLY A 207 -15.66 -12.54 -11.97
N LEU A 208 -16.70 -12.48 -11.14
CA LEU A 208 -17.28 -11.21 -10.70
C LEU A 208 -16.33 -10.42 -9.80
N HIS A 209 -15.52 -11.07 -8.95
CA HIS A 209 -14.50 -10.36 -8.14
C HIS A 209 -13.38 -9.78 -9.02
N ALA A 210 -13.08 -10.42 -10.16
CA ALA A 210 -12.02 -9.99 -11.06
C ALA A 210 -12.35 -8.64 -11.72
N GLU A 211 -13.64 -8.31 -11.88
CA GLU A 211 -14.08 -6.98 -12.34
C GLU A 211 -13.57 -5.86 -11.44
N ILE A 212 -13.40 -6.11 -10.14
CA ILE A 212 -12.88 -5.11 -9.19
C ILE A 212 -11.36 -4.98 -9.34
N HIS A 213 -10.66 -6.09 -9.63
CA HIS A 213 -9.23 -6.07 -9.93
C HIS A 213 -8.94 -5.20 -11.16
N LEU A 214 -9.73 -5.41 -12.22
CA LEU A 214 -9.73 -4.57 -13.42
C LEU A 214 -10.06 -3.11 -13.09
N TRP A 215 -11.06 -2.91 -12.22
CA TRP A 215 -11.54 -1.60 -11.82
C TRP A 215 -10.56 -0.79 -11.01
N ILE A 216 -9.79 -1.38 -10.09
CA ILE A 216 -8.72 -0.64 -9.39
C ILE A 216 -7.55 -0.35 -10.33
N GLY A 217 -7.25 -1.25 -11.27
CA GLY A 217 -6.17 -1.07 -12.23
C GLY A 217 -4.78 -1.11 -11.60
N GLY A 218 -3.76 -0.75 -12.39
CA GLY A 218 -2.36 -0.75 -11.93
C GLY A 218 -1.91 -2.11 -11.40
N HIS A 219 -1.38 -2.16 -10.18
CA HIS A 219 -0.93 -3.41 -9.56
C HIS A 219 -2.06 -4.41 -9.31
N MET A 220 -3.32 -3.96 -9.20
CA MET A 220 -4.46 -4.86 -8.99
C MET A 220 -4.85 -5.67 -10.23
N LEU A 221 -4.37 -5.32 -11.44
CA LEU A 221 -4.70 -6.01 -12.69
C LEU A 221 -4.16 -7.44 -12.77
N ASP A 222 -2.93 -7.64 -12.32
CA ASP A 222 -2.21 -8.90 -12.45
C ASP A 222 -2.29 -9.67 -11.13
N PRO A 223 -2.81 -10.92 -11.11
CA PRO A 223 -2.78 -11.78 -9.92
C PRO A 223 -1.40 -11.90 -9.27
N MET A 224 -0.33 -11.79 -10.06
CA MET A 224 1.04 -11.86 -9.58
C MET A 224 1.50 -10.57 -8.88
N THR A 225 0.75 -9.47 -8.99
CA THR A 225 1.09 -8.20 -8.35
C THR A 225 0.01 -7.65 -7.44
N SER A 226 -1.23 -8.12 -7.53
CA SER A 226 -2.40 -7.54 -6.85
C SER A 226 -2.27 -7.50 -5.34
N ALA A 227 -1.72 -8.54 -4.72
CA ALA A 227 -1.49 -8.60 -3.28
C ALA A 227 -0.53 -7.52 -2.73
N ASN A 228 0.21 -6.80 -3.61
CA ASN A 228 1.03 -5.67 -3.19
C ASN A 228 0.18 -4.48 -2.71
N ASP A 229 -1.04 -4.32 -3.22
CA ASP A 229 -1.94 -3.24 -2.82
C ASP A 229 -2.67 -3.60 -1.50
N PRO A 230 -2.58 -2.78 -0.45
CA PRO A 230 -3.38 -2.98 0.77
C PRO A 230 -4.89 -3.16 0.53
N ILE A 231 -5.44 -2.57 -0.54
CA ILE A 231 -6.87 -2.68 -0.87
C ILE A 231 -7.29 -4.11 -1.27
N PHE A 232 -6.34 -4.93 -1.73
CA PHE A 232 -6.54 -6.35 -2.07
C PHE A 232 -7.20 -7.09 -0.90
N TYR A 233 -6.67 -6.93 0.30
CA TYR A 233 -7.11 -7.69 1.46
C TYR A 233 -8.49 -7.26 1.95
N LEU A 234 -8.83 -5.98 1.79
CA LEU A 234 -10.15 -5.44 2.10
C LEU A 234 -11.20 -5.95 1.09
N HIS A 235 -10.84 -6.02 -0.19
CA HIS A 235 -11.69 -6.61 -1.25
C HIS A 235 -11.96 -8.09 -0.98
N HIS A 236 -10.92 -8.89 -0.72
CA HIS A 236 -11.09 -10.30 -0.42
C HIS A 236 -11.82 -10.58 0.90
N ALA A 237 -11.73 -9.69 1.89
CA ALA A 237 -12.57 -9.75 3.09
C ALA A 237 -14.06 -9.49 2.76
N PHE A 238 -14.37 -8.66 1.76
CA PHE A 238 -15.75 -8.48 1.29
C PHE A 238 -16.26 -9.68 0.49
N VAL A 239 -15.42 -10.28 -0.34
CA VAL A 239 -15.74 -11.55 -1.04
C VAL A 239 -16.04 -12.67 -0.02
N ASP A 240 -15.23 -12.78 1.04
CA ASP A 240 -15.47 -13.74 2.13
C ASP A 240 -16.73 -13.41 2.94
N LEU A 241 -17.04 -12.12 3.17
CA LEU A 241 -18.32 -11.71 3.77
C LEU A 241 -19.52 -12.20 2.95
N ILE A 242 -19.51 -12.01 1.62
CA ILE A 242 -20.60 -12.45 0.75
C ILE A 242 -20.77 -13.97 0.85
N TRP A 243 -19.66 -14.70 0.80
CA TRP A 243 -19.68 -16.15 0.94
C TRP A 243 -20.22 -16.59 2.31
N GLU A 244 -19.74 -16.00 3.39
CA GLU A 244 -20.18 -16.37 4.74
C GLU A 244 -21.65 -16.02 4.96
N THR A 245 -22.13 -14.89 4.44
CA THR A 245 -23.55 -14.51 4.47
C THR A 245 -24.41 -15.54 3.72
N TRP A 246 -23.93 -16.02 2.56
CA TRP A 246 -24.59 -17.09 1.84
C TRP A 246 -24.62 -18.40 2.65
N ARG A 247 -23.49 -18.79 3.26
CA ARG A 247 -23.43 -20.01 4.09
C ARG A 247 -24.45 -19.96 5.22
N GLN A 248 -24.50 -18.84 5.94
CA GLN A 248 -25.43 -18.63 7.06
C GLN A 248 -26.90 -18.66 6.63
N SER A 249 -27.22 -18.24 5.41
CA SER A 249 -28.59 -18.19 4.89
C SER A 249 -29.05 -19.46 4.17
N LYS A 250 -28.13 -20.26 3.61
CA LYS A 250 -28.46 -21.41 2.75
C LYS A 250 -28.06 -22.78 3.31
N GLN A 251 -27.06 -22.86 4.18
CA GLN A 251 -26.56 -24.12 4.71
C GLN A 251 -26.99 -24.33 6.16
N LYS A 252 -27.33 -25.57 6.52
CA LYS A 252 -27.40 -25.94 7.94
C LYS A 252 -25.99 -26.09 8.50
N ARG A 253 -25.84 -25.87 9.80
CA ARG A 253 -24.54 -25.91 10.46
C ARG A 253 -23.77 -27.24 10.30
N ASN A 254 -24.46 -28.38 10.26
CA ASN A 254 -23.85 -29.70 10.02
C ASN A 254 -23.44 -29.95 8.55
N GLN A 255 -23.88 -29.11 7.61
CA GLN A 255 -23.53 -29.17 6.19
C GLN A 255 -22.33 -28.29 5.85
N MET A 256 -22.14 -27.21 6.61
CA MET A 256 -21.20 -26.13 6.34
C MET A 256 -19.75 -26.57 6.17
N GLU A 257 -19.32 -27.66 6.81
CA GLU A 257 -17.95 -28.20 6.72
C GLU A 257 -17.82 -29.43 5.80
N ASN A 258 -18.93 -29.98 5.30
CA ASN A 258 -18.97 -31.29 4.65
C ASN A 258 -19.32 -31.24 3.16
N GLU A 259 -19.82 -30.12 2.64
CA GLU A 259 -20.39 -30.02 1.27
C GLU A 259 -19.40 -29.55 0.19
N TYR A 260 -18.11 -29.85 0.31
CA TYR A 260 -17.13 -29.43 -0.69
C TYR A 260 -17.37 -30.07 -2.07
N PRO A 261 -17.27 -29.32 -3.19
CA PRO A 261 -17.33 -29.87 -4.54
C PRO A 261 -16.33 -31.00 -4.79
N SER A 262 -16.78 -32.25 -4.75
CA SER A 262 -15.99 -33.41 -5.20
C SER A 262 -16.57 -33.96 -6.50
N PHE A 263 -15.90 -33.66 -7.62
CA PHE A 263 -16.20 -34.31 -8.90
C PHE A 263 -15.36 -35.57 -9.14
N ARG A 264 -14.46 -35.91 -8.20
CA ARG A 264 -13.72 -37.17 -8.21
C ARG A 264 -14.58 -38.30 -7.67
N THR A 265 -14.90 -39.27 -8.52
CA THR A 265 -15.06 -40.66 -8.08
C THR A 265 -13.67 -41.31 -8.06
N PHE A 266 -13.48 -42.38 -7.29
CA PHE A 266 -12.19 -43.07 -7.11
C PHE A 266 -11.45 -43.35 -8.44
N ASP A 267 -12.20 -43.45 -9.56
CA ASP A 267 -11.69 -43.84 -10.87
C ASP A 267 -11.64 -42.72 -11.93
N LYS A 268 -12.06 -41.46 -11.64
CA LYS A 268 -12.07 -40.37 -12.65
C LYS A 268 -11.66 -39.01 -12.09
N PRO A 269 -10.64 -38.33 -12.65
CA PRO A 269 -10.29 -36.96 -12.28
C PRO A 269 -11.43 -35.97 -12.63
N SER A 270 -11.50 -34.84 -11.92
CA SER A 270 -12.47 -33.78 -12.24
C SER A 270 -12.29 -33.34 -13.69
N PRO A 271 -13.35 -33.33 -14.52
CA PRO A 271 -13.25 -32.84 -15.90
C PRO A 271 -13.09 -31.33 -15.95
N CYS A 272 -13.26 -30.62 -14.84
CA CYS A 272 -13.43 -29.16 -14.82
C CYS A 272 -12.17 -28.37 -14.46
N ALA A 273 -11.29 -28.89 -13.61
CA ALA A 273 -10.07 -28.18 -13.18
C ALA A 273 -8.92 -29.13 -12.85
N THR A 274 -7.78 -28.54 -12.48
CA THR A 274 -6.60 -29.27 -12.01
C THR A 274 -6.88 -29.98 -10.68
N SER A 275 -6.05 -30.97 -10.35
CA SER A 275 -6.17 -31.71 -9.09
C SER A 275 -5.92 -30.86 -7.83
N PHE A 276 -5.43 -29.63 -8.00
CA PHE A 276 -5.17 -28.68 -6.91
C PHE A 276 -6.44 -28.06 -6.32
N HIS A 277 -7.59 -28.17 -6.99
CA HIS A 277 -8.87 -27.66 -6.47
C HIS A 277 -9.69 -28.67 -5.68
N ASP A 278 -9.23 -29.92 -5.62
CA ASP A 278 -9.97 -30.98 -4.96
C ASP A 278 -10.00 -30.81 -3.45
N ALA A 279 -11.10 -31.29 -2.84
CA ALA A 279 -11.34 -31.19 -1.40
C ALA A 279 -10.16 -31.66 -0.54
N LEU A 280 -9.53 -32.78 -0.94
CA LEU A 280 -8.44 -33.44 -0.22
C LEU A 280 -7.04 -32.98 -0.67
N ALA A 281 -6.94 -32.14 -1.70
CA ALA A 281 -5.66 -31.61 -2.13
C ALA A 281 -5.13 -30.62 -1.07
N THR A 282 -3.82 -30.62 -0.88
CA THR A 282 -3.14 -29.65 -0.03
C THR A 282 -3.45 -28.24 -0.52
N MET A 283 -3.83 -27.36 0.40
CA MET A 283 -4.03 -25.94 0.16
C MET A 283 -2.66 -25.25 0.12
N VAL A 284 -1.88 -25.47 -0.94
CA VAL A 284 -0.51 -24.95 -1.09
C VAL A 284 -0.50 -23.41 -0.93
N PRO A 285 0.44 -22.80 -0.19
CA PRO A 285 1.57 -23.41 0.52
C PRO A 285 1.26 -23.79 1.98
N PHE A 286 -0.01 -23.74 2.41
CA PHE A 286 -0.44 -24.10 3.75
C PHE A 286 -0.47 -25.63 3.90
N SER A 287 0.72 -26.24 3.94
CA SER A 287 0.93 -27.70 3.86
C SER A 287 0.20 -28.54 4.90
N SER A 288 -0.19 -27.94 6.03
CA SER A 288 -0.99 -28.58 7.08
C SER A 288 -2.49 -28.59 6.79
N LEU A 289 -2.95 -28.00 5.69
CA LEU A 289 -4.36 -27.81 5.35
C LEU A 289 -4.68 -28.44 3.99
N GLN A 290 -5.89 -28.95 3.89
CA GLN A 290 -6.55 -29.32 2.65
C GLN A 290 -7.55 -28.23 2.25
N ASN A 291 -7.93 -28.16 0.98
CA ASN A 291 -8.89 -27.14 0.52
C ASN A 291 -10.22 -27.16 1.28
N ARG A 292 -10.71 -28.36 1.65
CA ARG A 292 -11.94 -28.49 2.45
C ARG A 292 -11.83 -27.86 3.84
N ASP A 293 -10.62 -27.72 4.39
CA ASP A 293 -10.43 -27.17 5.73
C ASP A 293 -10.76 -25.67 5.78
N GLY A 294 -10.75 -24.96 4.64
CA GLY A 294 -11.25 -23.58 4.55
C GLY A 294 -12.76 -23.46 4.70
N LEU A 295 -13.50 -24.58 4.70
CA LEU A 295 -14.91 -24.61 5.08
C LEU A 295 -15.11 -24.60 6.60
N SER A 296 -14.06 -24.71 7.42
CA SER A 296 -14.25 -24.89 8.85
C SER A 296 -15.05 -23.74 9.49
N LEU A 297 -15.92 -24.07 10.42
CA LEU A 297 -16.62 -23.13 11.29
C LEU A 297 -15.67 -22.49 12.30
N ALA A 298 -14.49 -23.07 12.55
CA ALA A 298 -13.51 -22.51 13.48
C ALA A 298 -13.05 -21.09 13.10
N TYR A 299 -13.09 -20.71 11.82
CA TYR A 299 -12.81 -19.33 11.41
C TYR A 299 -13.86 -18.37 11.99
N THR A 300 -15.14 -18.71 11.88
CA THR A 300 -16.25 -17.79 12.21
C THR A 300 -16.87 -17.98 13.59
N ASP A 301 -16.64 -19.14 14.21
CA ASP A 301 -16.99 -19.38 15.61
C ASP A 301 -15.94 -18.78 16.55
N ASN A 302 -14.65 -18.92 16.21
CA ASN A 302 -13.57 -18.61 17.14
C ASN A 302 -12.81 -17.35 16.76
N LEU A 303 -12.48 -17.11 15.48
CA LEU A 303 -11.51 -16.07 15.15
C LEU A 303 -12.13 -14.71 14.82
N TYR A 304 -13.11 -14.68 13.93
CA TYR A 304 -13.74 -13.43 13.50
C TYR A 304 -15.23 -13.61 13.22
N GLU A 305 -15.96 -12.50 13.20
CA GLU A 305 -17.26 -12.40 12.55
C GLU A 305 -17.31 -11.10 11.76
N TYR A 306 -18.31 -10.94 10.91
CA TYR A 306 -18.51 -9.70 10.18
C TYR A 306 -19.56 -8.80 10.83
N ALA A 307 -19.29 -7.50 10.85
CA ALA A 307 -20.34 -6.50 11.04
C ALA A 307 -21.25 -6.47 9.80
N PRO A 308 -22.55 -6.16 9.97
CA PRO A 308 -23.44 -6.00 8.84
C PRO A 308 -22.94 -4.88 7.91
N ARG A 309 -23.28 -4.99 6.63
CA ARG A 309 -23.07 -3.92 5.63
C ARG A 309 -23.82 -2.65 6.06
N PRO A 310 -23.31 -1.45 5.75
CA PRO A 310 -23.97 -0.21 6.13
C PRO A 310 -25.38 -0.07 5.51
N THR A 311 -26.32 0.35 6.33
CA THR A 311 -27.72 0.65 5.99
C THR A 311 -28.07 2.04 6.52
N CYS A 312 -29.10 2.67 5.96
CA CYS A 312 -29.59 3.95 6.45
C CYS A 312 -31.11 3.96 6.60
N SER A 313 -31.61 4.96 7.33
CA SER A 313 -33.03 5.28 7.45
C SER A 313 -33.24 6.78 7.32
N VAL A 314 -34.49 7.24 7.40
CA VAL A 314 -34.77 8.69 7.37
C VAL A 314 -34.27 9.41 8.64
N GLU A 315 -34.04 8.67 9.71
CA GLU A 315 -33.46 9.17 10.97
C GLU A 315 -31.92 9.12 10.98
N ASP A 316 -31.31 8.31 10.11
CA ASP A 316 -29.87 8.10 9.99
C ASP A 316 -29.45 8.26 8.53
N LEU A 317 -29.13 9.50 8.14
CA LEU A 317 -28.75 9.86 6.78
C LEU A 317 -27.24 9.81 6.53
N ASP A 318 -26.42 9.56 7.55
CA ASP A 318 -24.96 9.50 7.43
C ASP A 318 -24.43 8.06 7.37
N CYS A 319 -25.30 7.05 7.47
CA CYS A 319 -24.94 5.64 7.43
C CYS A 319 -23.93 5.27 8.52
N GLY A 320 -23.92 6.00 9.64
CA GLY A 320 -22.97 5.83 10.74
C GLY A 320 -21.53 6.24 10.40
N SER A 321 -21.28 7.00 9.32
CA SER A 321 -19.93 7.43 8.95
C SER A 321 -19.88 8.71 8.13
N ARG A 322 -18.95 9.62 8.49
CA ARG A 322 -18.65 10.83 7.72
C ARG A 322 -18.15 10.60 6.30
N PHE A 323 -17.83 9.36 5.93
CA PHE A 323 -17.40 8.98 4.58
C PHE A 323 -18.54 8.37 3.75
N LEU A 324 -19.72 8.21 4.33
CA LEU A 324 -20.91 7.65 3.70
C LEU A 324 -22.07 8.66 3.76
N PHE A 325 -23.07 8.43 2.93
CA PHE A 325 -24.34 9.16 2.99
C PHE A 325 -25.48 8.23 2.56
N CYS A 326 -26.71 8.55 2.96
CA CYS A 326 -27.89 7.84 2.53
C CYS A 326 -28.39 8.39 1.18
N ASP A 327 -28.43 7.54 0.17
CA ASP A 327 -29.07 7.80 -1.12
C ASP A 327 -30.59 7.71 -0.95
N VAL A 328 -31.25 8.85 -1.10
CA VAL A 328 -32.72 8.97 -1.01
C VAL A 328 -33.34 9.44 -2.34
N SER A 329 -32.53 9.55 -3.40
CA SER A 329 -32.96 9.99 -4.74
C SER A 329 -33.22 8.84 -5.71
N HIS A 330 -32.70 7.64 -5.44
CA HIS A 330 -32.74 6.52 -6.39
C HIS A 330 -33.54 5.30 -5.90
N GLY A 331 -34.59 5.52 -5.11
CA GLY A 331 -35.54 4.49 -4.70
C GLY A 331 -35.39 4.08 -3.23
N ALA A 332 -35.21 2.78 -2.98
CA ALA A 332 -35.06 2.27 -1.61
C ALA A 332 -33.80 2.86 -0.94
N LEU A 333 -33.95 3.28 0.32
CA LEU A 333 -32.87 3.88 1.10
C LEU A 333 -31.67 2.94 1.15
N ARG A 334 -30.50 3.47 0.75
CA ARG A 334 -29.26 2.70 0.72
C ARG A 334 -28.08 3.63 0.94
N CYS A 335 -27.04 3.13 1.59
CA CYS A 335 -25.84 3.91 1.79
C CYS A 335 -25.04 4.09 0.50
N ALA A 336 -24.29 5.15 0.33
CA ALA A 336 -23.33 5.30 -0.75
C ALA A 336 -22.04 5.89 -0.20
N SER A 337 -20.92 5.66 -0.90
CA SER A 337 -19.67 6.33 -0.57
C SER A 337 -19.83 7.82 -0.84
N LYS A 338 -19.41 8.71 0.06
CA LYS A 338 -19.33 10.13 -0.28
C LYS A 338 -18.36 10.36 -1.43
N ILE A 339 -18.55 11.45 -2.15
CA ILE A 339 -17.86 11.82 -3.37
C ILE A 339 -16.75 12.83 -3.01
N ARG A 340 -15.52 12.57 -3.45
CA ARG A 340 -14.38 13.45 -3.19
C ARG A 340 -14.55 14.80 -3.90
N LEU A 341 -13.82 15.82 -3.44
CA LEU A 341 -13.76 17.13 -4.09
C LEU A 341 -13.36 17.00 -5.57
N GLY A 342 -14.06 17.75 -6.43
CA GLY A 342 -13.95 17.68 -7.88
C GLY A 342 -14.71 16.53 -8.54
N GLY A 343 -15.32 15.63 -7.76
CA GLY A 343 -16.10 14.51 -8.28
C GLY A 343 -17.52 14.87 -8.69
N ASN A 344 -18.12 14.01 -9.51
CA ASN A 344 -19.49 14.19 -10.03
C ASN A 344 -20.55 13.84 -8.97
N CYS A 345 -21.38 14.81 -8.57
CA CYS A 345 -22.49 14.64 -7.62
C CYS A 345 -23.89 14.79 -8.24
N THR A 346 -24.04 14.67 -9.57
CA THR A 346 -25.35 14.63 -10.26
C THR A 346 -26.27 13.54 -9.70
N GLY A 347 -27.58 13.75 -9.76
CA GLY A 347 -28.58 12.71 -9.49
C GLY A 347 -29.05 12.61 -8.04
N TYR A 348 -28.36 13.27 -7.10
CA TYR A 348 -28.81 13.41 -5.72
C TYR A 348 -29.52 14.75 -5.53
N ALA A 349 -30.85 14.73 -5.61
CA ALA A 349 -31.70 15.93 -5.71
C ALA A 349 -32.50 16.22 -4.43
N ASN A 350 -32.44 15.33 -3.43
CA ASN A 350 -33.31 15.36 -2.26
C ASN A 350 -32.60 15.87 -0.98
N GLY A 351 -31.48 16.58 -1.16
CA GLY A 351 -30.74 17.20 -0.06
C GLY A 351 -29.70 16.28 0.58
N GLU A 352 -29.28 15.22 -0.10
CA GLU A 352 -28.23 14.32 0.37
C GLU A 352 -26.88 15.03 0.60
N ASP A 353 -26.21 14.67 1.68
CA ASP A 353 -24.83 15.08 1.98
C ASP A 353 -23.82 14.22 1.20
N ALA A 354 -23.91 14.26 -0.13
CA ALA A 354 -23.16 13.38 -1.02
C ALA A 354 -21.66 13.68 -1.09
N CYS A 355 -21.21 14.88 -0.69
CA CYS A 355 -19.83 15.34 -0.88
C CYS A 355 -18.98 15.19 0.38
N TYR A 356 -17.82 14.55 0.25
CA TYR A 356 -16.85 14.44 1.34
C TYR A 356 -16.03 15.73 1.45
N ASN A 357 -16.09 16.38 2.62
CA ASN A 357 -15.46 17.67 2.92
C ASN A 357 -15.86 18.81 1.96
N GLY A 358 -17.08 18.79 1.43
CA GLY A 358 -17.55 19.75 0.46
C GLY A 358 -19.06 19.81 0.34
N ILE A 359 -19.54 20.57 -0.64
CA ILE A 359 -20.96 20.66 -1.01
C ILE A 359 -21.13 20.40 -2.50
N CYS A 360 -22.26 19.79 -2.88
CA CYS A 360 -22.58 19.60 -4.29
C CYS A 360 -23.05 20.94 -4.88
N LYS A 361 -22.28 21.50 -5.81
CA LYS A 361 -22.60 22.75 -6.49
C LYS A 361 -22.28 22.62 -7.97
N GLN A 362 -23.29 22.91 -8.80
CA GLN A 362 -23.18 22.75 -10.26
C GLN A 362 -22.70 21.33 -10.60
N ASP A 363 -23.33 20.33 -10.00
CA ASP A 363 -23.06 18.91 -10.25
C ASP A 363 -21.65 18.41 -9.90
N VAL A 364 -20.87 19.22 -9.19
CA VAL A 364 -19.50 18.89 -8.75
C VAL A 364 -19.36 19.15 -7.25
N CYS A 365 -18.65 18.25 -6.55
CA CYS A 365 -18.29 18.48 -5.15
C CYS A 365 -17.23 19.57 -5.02
N GLN A 366 -17.58 20.69 -4.38
CA GLN A 366 -16.70 21.86 -4.19
C GLN A 366 -16.38 22.06 -2.71
N GLU A 367 -15.25 22.72 -2.41
CA GLU A 367 -14.90 23.05 -1.02
C GLU A 367 -15.99 23.89 -0.33
N LEU A 368 -16.16 23.68 0.97
CA LEU A 368 -16.98 24.54 1.81
C LEU A 368 -16.46 25.99 1.80
N PRO A 369 -17.35 27.00 1.72
CA PRO A 369 -16.99 28.39 1.93
C PRO A 369 -16.22 28.58 3.25
N PRO A 370 -15.28 29.55 3.34
CA PRO A 370 -14.49 29.77 4.57
C PRO A 370 -15.32 30.00 5.83
N GLU A 371 -16.54 30.53 5.69
CA GLU A 371 -17.47 30.83 6.79
C GLU A 371 -18.09 29.55 7.39
N ASP A 372 -18.25 28.49 6.60
CA ASP A 372 -18.89 27.22 7.02
C ASP A 372 -17.89 26.19 7.57
N LYS A 373 -16.57 26.40 7.37
CA LYS A 373 -15.51 25.55 7.98
C LYS A 373 -15.54 25.59 9.52
N ALA A 374 -16.19 26.58 10.13
CA ALA A 374 -16.36 26.70 11.58
C ALA A 374 -17.60 25.94 12.12
N SER A 375 -18.57 25.63 11.26
CA SER A 375 -19.87 25.02 11.63
C SER A 375 -19.83 23.48 11.66
N SER A 376 -18.94 22.84 10.90
CA SER A 376 -18.82 21.38 10.84
C SER A 376 -18.11 20.72 12.04
N LEU A 377 -17.86 21.48 13.12
CA LEU A 377 -17.17 21.03 14.34
C LEU A 377 -18.10 20.92 15.57
N THR A 378 -19.42 21.13 15.43
CA THR A 378 -20.33 21.35 16.57
C THR A 378 -21.44 20.31 16.76
N THR A 379 -21.20 19.03 16.48
CA THR A 379 -22.09 17.94 16.93
C THR A 379 -21.33 16.92 17.78
N ALA A 380 -20.80 17.37 18.92
CA ALA A 380 -20.53 16.50 20.05
C ALA A 380 -21.53 16.83 21.16
N VAL A 381 -22.45 15.90 21.38
CA VAL A 381 -23.48 15.96 22.41
C VAL A 381 -22.85 16.14 23.79
N SER A 382 -23.35 17.15 24.48
CA SER A 382 -23.10 17.46 25.89
C SER A 382 -23.58 16.33 26.80
N THR A 383 -22.67 15.78 27.62
CA THR A 383 -22.99 15.49 29.03
C THR A 383 -21.80 15.87 29.90
N SER A 384 -22.13 16.64 30.94
CA SER A 384 -21.23 17.23 31.91
C SER A 384 -20.63 16.20 32.87
N GLN A 385 -19.32 16.24 33.06
CA GLN A 385 -18.77 16.08 34.41
C GLN A 385 -17.49 16.89 34.59
N VAL A 386 -17.57 17.79 35.55
CA VAL A 386 -16.56 18.76 35.97
C VAL A 386 -15.48 18.06 36.79
N CYS A 387 -14.21 18.38 36.53
CA CYS A 387 -13.25 18.74 37.58
C CYS A 387 -12.17 19.68 37.02
N THR A 388 -12.06 20.81 37.73
CA THR A 388 -11.21 21.99 37.59
C THR A 388 -9.71 21.67 37.70
N ASN A 389 -8.80 22.31 36.96
CA ASN A 389 -8.23 23.61 37.34
C ASN A 389 -7.58 24.38 36.16
N VAL A 390 -7.63 25.71 36.30
CA VAL A 390 -7.43 26.76 35.30
C VAL A 390 -5.96 27.19 35.16
N GLY A 391 -5.52 27.51 33.92
CA GLY A 391 -4.20 28.10 33.65
C GLY A 391 -3.90 28.61 32.23
N ARG A 392 -4.78 29.45 31.65
CA ARG A 392 -4.58 30.48 30.57
C ARG A 392 -3.97 30.13 29.18
N LEU A 393 -4.90 30.15 28.19
CA LEU A 393 -4.94 30.88 26.90
C LEU A 393 -3.76 30.84 25.89
N GLY A 394 -4.01 30.18 24.73
CA GLY A 394 -3.54 30.66 23.41
C GLY A 394 -2.98 29.65 22.37
N GLN A 395 -3.84 28.83 21.71
CA GLN A 395 -3.70 28.14 20.38
C GLN A 395 -2.48 27.20 20.09
N PRO A 396 -2.46 26.35 19.03
CA PRO A 396 -3.51 25.60 18.30
C PRO A 396 -3.23 24.06 18.23
N LYS A 397 -4.17 23.31 17.61
CA LYS A 397 -4.18 21.85 17.34
C LYS A 397 -2.81 21.22 17.00
N LEU A 398 -2.58 20.04 17.59
CA LEU A 398 -1.42 19.15 17.45
C LEU A 398 -0.88 19.04 16.02
N ILE A 399 0.39 19.39 15.86
CA ILE A 399 1.19 19.24 14.63
C ILE A 399 1.71 17.80 14.57
N TYR A 400 1.45 17.13 13.44
CA TYR A 400 1.99 15.79 13.14
C TYR A 400 3.52 15.81 13.24
N CYS A 401 4.12 15.01 14.14
CA CYS A 401 5.56 14.89 14.30
C CYS A 401 6.10 13.59 13.71
N ALA A 402 6.74 13.68 12.55
CA ALA A 402 7.41 12.56 11.88
C ALA A 402 8.65 13.03 11.12
N ASP A 403 9.53 12.08 10.83
CA ASP A 403 10.65 12.27 9.90
C ASP A 403 10.18 11.96 8.47
N ARG A 404 10.54 12.83 7.53
CA ARG A 404 10.16 12.81 6.12
C ARG A 404 11.30 12.37 5.21
N HIS A 405 12.44 12.00 5.79
CA HIS A 405 13.59 11.46 5.09
C HIS A 405 14.17 10.29 5.86
N PHE A 406 14.49 9.19 5.17
CA PHE A 406 14.97 7.95 5.81
C PHE A 406 16.28 8.13 6.61
N SER A 407 17.13 9.08 6.20
CA SER A 407 18.38 9.42 6.89
C SER A 407 18.24 10.39 8.06
N CYS A 408 17.02 10.78 8.46
CA CYS A 408 16.84 11.77 9.53
C CYS A 408 17.50 11.36 10.85
N VAL A 409 17.44 10.08 11.19
CA VAL A 409 18.07 9.55 12.42
C VAL A 409 19.60 9.69 12.34
N SER A 410 20.21 9.31 11.22
CA SER A 410 21.67 9.37 11.06
C SER A 410 22.18 10.80 10.96
N TRP A 411 21.44 11.70 10.32
CA TRP A 411 21.77 13.12 10.27
C TRP A 411 21.62 13.80 11.63
N ALA A 412 20.57 13.48 12.39
CA ALA A 412 20.43 13.97 13.76
C ALA A 412 21.60 13.51 14.64
N GLN A 413 21.99 12.25 14.55
CA GLN A 413 23.17 11.69 15.24
C GLN A 413 24.49 12.33 14.76
N SER A 414 24.54 12.80 13.51
CA SER A 414 25.70 13.51 12.93
C SER A 414 25.70 15.02 13.23
N GLY A 415 24.75 15.52 14.03
CA GLY A 415 24.68 16.93 14.44
C GLY A 415 23.96 17.86 13.45
N GLU A 416 23.29 17.33 12.43
CA GLU A 416 22.61 18.13 11.40
C GLU A 416 21.45 18.96 11.95
N CYS A 417 20.87 18.58 13.09
CA CYS A 417 19.87 19.38 13.77
C CYS A 417 20.37 20.80 14.14
N LEU A 418 21.69 20.92 14.35
CA LEU A 418 22.37 22.20 14.60
C LEU A 418 23.00 22.77 13.32
N ASN A 419 23.52 21.90 12.45
CA ASN A 419 24.24 22.34 11.25
C ASN A 419 23.31 22.77 10.09
N ASN A 420 22.11 22.20 10.00
CA ASN A 420 21.10 22.46 8.98
C ASN A 420 19.69 22.61 9.58
N PRO A 421 19.49 23.57 10.50
CA PRO A 421 18.34 23.61 11.38
C PRO A 421 17.02 23.86 10.63
N ILE A 422 17.04 24.60 9.52
CA ILE A 422 15.83 24.90 8.73
C ILE A 422 15.35 23.65 7.98
N TRP A 423 16.29 22.90 7.39
CA TRP A 423 15.95 21.69 6.64
C TRP A 423 15.53 20.56 7.56
N MET A 424 16.24 20.38 8.67
CA MET A 424 15.93 19.37 9.68
C MET A 424 14.62 19.69 10.42
N ALA A 425 14.28 20.97 10.62
CA ALA A 425 12.99 21.37 11.21
C ALA A 425 11.79 21.08 10.31
N GLU A 426 11.97 21.03 8.98
CA GLU A 426 10.87 20.68 8.08
C GLU A 426 10.79 19.17 7.85
N ASN A 427 11.94 18.51 7.70
CA ASN A 427 12.03 17.15 7.20
C ASN A 427 12.42 16.11 8.25
N CYS A 428 12.98 16.49 9.39
CA CYS A 428 13.51 15.56 10.40
C CYS A 428 13.09 15.94 11.83
N ARG A 429 11.81 16.32 11.98
CA ARG A 429 11.24 16.86 13.22
C ARG A 429 11.30 15.90 14.39
N ARG A 430 11.13 14.60 14.13
CA ARG A 430 11.14 13.58 15.17
C ARG A 430 12.59 13.28 15.58
N SER A 431 13.48 13.09 14.62
CA SER A 431 14.90 12.84 14.87
C SER A 431 15.61 14.02 15.53
N CYS A 432 15.19 15.27 15.26
CA CYS A 432 15.75 16.46 15.91
C CYS A 432 15.00 16.92 17.17
N ASN A 433 14.02 16.15 17.64
CA ASN A 433 13.18 16.48 18.79
C ASN A 433 12.51 17.87 18.71
N GLN A 434 12.10 18.25 17.49
CA GLN A 434 11.48 19.54 17.16
C GLN A 434 9.96 19.42 16.93
N CYS A 435 9.34 18.38 17.48
CA CYS A 435 7.89 18.11 17.35
C CYS A 435 6.98 19.26 17.80
N GLN A 436 7.47 20.16 18.66
CA GLN A 436 6.73 21.32 19.18
C GLN A 436 7.05 22.63 18.44
N GLN A 437 7.85 22.59 17.37
CA GLN A 437 8.23 23.77 16.60
C GLN A 437 7.55 23.72 15.23
N THR A 438 6.83 24.79 14.89
CA THR A 438 6.31 24.94 13.53
C THR A 438 7.45 25.41 12.61
N ARG A 439 7.35 25.13 11.30
CA ARG A 439 8.26 25.70 10.28
C ARG A 439 8.36 27.23 10.41
N ALA A 440 7.25 27.89 10.72
CA ALA A 440 7.20 29.33 10.94
C ALA A 440 7.91 29.77 12.23
N THR A 441 7.93 28.93 13.27
CA THR A 441 8.62 29.17 14.55
C THR A 441 10.14 29.00 14.39
N ALA A 442 10.58 27.96 13.66
CA ALA A 442 12.00 27.74 13.36
C ALA A 442 12.60 28.86 12.48
N CYS A 443 11.83 29.40 11.53
CA CYS A 443 12.24 30.55 10.70
C CYS A 443 12.31 31.88 11.47
N ARG A 444 11.72 31.99 12.67
CA ARG A 444 11.66 33.24 13.47
C ARG A 444 12.62 33.26 14.68
N ASN A 445 13.40 32.20 14.91
CA ASN A 445 14.28 32.10 16.08
C ASN A 445 15.56 32.96 15.89
N PRO A 446 15.80 34.01 16.71
CA PRO A 446 16.94 34.92 16.56
C PRO A 446 18.32 34.27 16.79
N GLN A 447 18.38 33.12 17.46
CA GLN A 447 19.64 32.40 17.73
C GLN A 447 20.19 31.64 16.50
N VAL A 448 19.43 31.59 15.39
CA VAL A 448 19.81 30.89 14.15
C VAL A 448 20.34 31.86 13.08
N PHE A 449 20.32 33.18 13.34
CA PHE A 449 20.82 34.20 12.42
C PHE A 449 22.19 34.73 12.84
N ALA A 450 23.23 33.94 12.61
CA ALA A 450 24.49 34.52 12.17
C ALA A 450 24.51 34.48 10.64
N LYS A 451 23.89 35.50 10.04
CA LYS A 451 23.94 35.76 8.60
C LYS A 451 25.38 36.17 8.25
N PRO A 452 26.13 35.50 7.36
CA PRO A 452 27.12 36.19 6.57
C PRO A 452 26.38 36.95 5.47
N ALA A 453 26.80 38.19 5.26
CA ALA A 453 26.20 39.16 4.36
C ALA A 453 25.97 38.61 2.93
N PRO A 454 24.98 39.15 2.20
CA PRO A 454 24.85 38.93 0.76
C PRO A 454 26.05 39.58 0.05
N GLY A 455 27.14 38.82 -0.07
CA GLY A 455 28.13 39.03 -1.11
C GLY A 455 27.52 38.56 -2.42
N THR A 456 27.38 39.48 -3.36
CA THR A 456 26.85 39.29 -4.71
C THR A 456 27.68 38.27 -5.50
N ILE A 457 27.46 36.98 -5.24
CA ILE A 457 27.96 35.92 -6.12
C ILE A 457 27.14 36.03 -7.40
N LYS A 458 27.70 36.72 -8.40
CA LYS A 458 27.16 36.77 -9.77
C LYS A 458 27.33 35.39 -10.41
N CYS A 459 26.44 34.46 -10.08
CA CYS A 459 26.22 33.31 -10.95
C CYS A 459 25.65 33.86 -12.27
N ASN A 460 26.25 33.56 -13.41
CA ASN A 460 25.78 34.03 -14.72
C ASN A 460 24.29 33.65 -14.94
N GLY A 461 23.39 34.56 -14.59
CA GLY A 461 21.98 34.61 -14.99
C GLY A 461 21.04 33.45 -14.63
N SER A 462 21.48 32.29 -14.11
CA SER A 462 20.55 31.16 -13.97
C SER A 462 19.65 31.29 -12.73
N THR A 463 18.41 31.70 -12.96
CA THR A 463 17.30 31.74 -11.99
C THR A 463 16.68 30.36 -11.73
N GLU A 464 17.13 29.34 -12.45
CA GLU A 464 16.56 27.99 -12.41
C GLU A 464 16.94 27.23 -11.13
N CYS A 465 15.97 26.51 -10.58
CA CYS A 465 16.14 25.78 -9.33
C CYS A 465 16.44 24.30 -9.57
N TYR A 466 17.72 23.99 -9.81
CA TYR A 466 18.23 22.61 -9.90
C TYR A 466 19.69 22.50 -9.45
N ASN A 467 20.15 21.27 -9.28
CA ASN A 467 21.58 20.96 -9.16
C ASN A 467 22.17 20.71 -10.57
N LYS A 468 23.39 21.16 -10.81
CA LYS A 468 24.10 21.00 -12.09
C LYS A 468 24.98 19.76 -12.15
N ASN A 469 25.12 19.05 -11.03
CA ASN A 469 26.05 17.94 -10.90
C ASN A 469 25.53 16.89 -9.91
N ALA A 470 25.73 15.61 -10.24
CA ALA A 470 25.28 14.47 -9.44
C ALA A 470 25.93 14.42 -8.04
N CYS A 471 27.10 15.06 -7.86
CA CYS A 471 27.80 15.14 -6.60
C CYS A 471 27.26 16.22 -5.64
N CYS A 472 26.31 17.05 -6.07
CA CYS A 472 25.75 18.12 -5.23
C CYS A 472 25.17 17.64 -3.89
N PRO A 473 24.38 16.54 -3.81
CA PRO A 473 23.93 15.97 -2.54
C PRO A 473 25.12 15.55 -1.65
N TYR A 474 26.12 14.90 -2.24
CA TYR A 474 27.31 14.44 -1.53
C TYR A 474 28.16 15.59 -0.98
N TRP A 475 28.42 16.62 -1.79
CA TRP A 475 29.16 17.80 -1.35
C TRP A 475 28.39 18.62 -0.30
N ALA A 476 27.07 18.72 -0.42
CA ALA A 476 26.24 19.35 0.59
C ALA A 476 26.34 18.63 1.94
N SER A 477 26.31 17.29 1.93
CA SER A 477 26.49 16.46 3.14
C SER A 477 27.86 16.63 3.82
N ARG A 478 28.88 17.09 3.09
CA ARG A 478 30.22 17.38 3.61
C ARG A 478 30.41 18.86 3.92
N SER A 479 29.33 19.59 4.16
CA SER A 479 29.35 21.02 4.51
C SER A 479 30.05 21.92 3.47
N VAL A 480 30.14 21.50 2.21
CA VAL A 480 30.82 22.28 1.16
C VAL A 480 30.01 23.53 0.82
N CYS A 481 28.69 23.53 1.04
CA CYS A 481 27.85 24.73 0.93
C CYS A 481 28.35 25.90 1.80
N LYS A 482 28.94 25.60 2.96
CA LYS A 482 29.55 26.60 3.85
C LYS A 482 31.02 26.88 3.51
N ARG A 483 31.78 25.84 3.13
CA ARG A 483 33.23 25.95 2.87
C ARG A 483 33.58 26.56 1.51
N LYS A 484 32.74 26.37 0.49
CA LYS A 484 32.90 26.90 -0.88
C LYS A 484 31.57 27.46 -1.43
N PRO A 485 31.02 28.52 -0.82
CA PRO A 485 29.71 29.06 -1.17
C PRO A 485 29.65 29.58 -2.62
N GLU A 486 30.73 30.15 -3.15
CA GLU A 486 30.79 30.65 -4.53
C GLU A 486 30.47 29.56 -5.56
N PHE A 487 31.07 28.38 -5.40
CA PHE A 487 30.85 27.24 -6.29
C PHE A 487 29.50 26.58 -6.03
N MET A 488 29.19 26.28 -4.76
CA MET A 488 27.99 25.53 -4.40
C MET A 488 26.71 26.33 -4.66
N ASN A 489 26.75 27.67 -4.51
CA ASN A 489 25.58 28.51 -4.78
C ASN A 489 25.24 28.61 -6.27
N CYS A 490 26.21 28.39 -7.15
CA CYS A 490 25.97 28.40 -8.60
C CYS A 490 25.68 27.01 -9.19
N ASN A 491 26.09 25.94 -8.51
CA ASN A 491 26.02 24.57 -9.04
C ASN A 491 25.10 23.63 -8.25
N CYS A 492 24.85 23.87 -6.97
CA CYS A 492 24.18 22.93 -6.07
C CYS A 492 23.05 23.60 -5.27
N ARG A 493 22.25 24.41 -5.97
CA ARG A 493 21.27 25.32 -5.37
C ARG A 493 20.23 24.59 -4.52
N VAL A 494 19.74 23.46 -5.03
CA VAL A 494 18.74 22.65 -4.32
C VAL A 494 19.38 21.94 -3.13
N SER A 495 20.55 21.32 -3.33
CA SER A 495 21.28 20.62 -2.25
C SER A 495 21.70 21.54 -1.10
N CYS A 496 22.01 22.80 -1.41
CA CYS A 496 22.37 23.81 -0.41
C CYS A 496 21.17 24.59 0.14
N GLY A 497 19.94 24.23 -0.25
CA GLY A 497 18.72 24.85 0.27
C GLY A 497 18.52 26.30 -0.17
N LEU A 498 19.14 26.72 -1.28
CA LEU A 498 19.01 28.09 -1.81
C LEU A 498 17.73 28.29 -2.60
N CYS A 499 17.08 27.20 -3.03
CA CYS A 499 15.79 27.22 -3.70
C CYS A 499 15.10 25.86 -3.55
N THR A 500 13.79 25.83 -3.82
CA THR A 500 12.99 24.61 -3.88
C THR A 500 12.37 24.48 -5.28
N PRO A 501 12.55 23.36 -6.00
CA PRO A 501 11.94 23.18 -7.30
C PRO A 501 10.41 23.06 -7.16
N SER A 502 9.67 23.74 -8.03
CA SER A 502 8.20 23.74 -8.03
C SER A 502 7.60 22.68 -8.95
N ASN A 503 8.41 22.12 -9.85
CA ASN A 503 7.98 21.28 -10.96
C ASN A 503 8.52 19.84 -10.90
N TYR A 504 9.31 19.50 -9.89
CA TYR A 504 9.78 18.13 -9.66
C TYR A 504 10.15 17.91 -8.19
N LEU A 505 10.05 16.66 -7.74
CA LEU A 505 10.40 16.27 -6.37
C LEU A 505 11.87 15.85 -6.30
N TYR A 506 12.69 16.72 -5.71
CA TYR A 506 14.12 16.48 -5.52
C TYR A 506 14.41 15.45 -4.43
N GLY A 507 15.30 14.49 -4.72
CA GLY A 507 15.79 13.49 -3.76
C GLY A 507 15.51 12.03 -4.14
N GLY A 508 14.58 11.78 -5.07
CA GLY A 508 14.29 10.44 -5.58
C GLY A 508 15.12 10.04 -6.81
N CYS A 509 15.11 8.75 -7.15
CA CYS A 509 15.61 8.21 -8.42
C CYS A 509 14.56 8.44 -9.52
N ASN A 510 14.43 9.69 -9.97
CA ASN A 510 13.44 10.06 -11.00
C ASN A 510 14.07 11.00 -12.03
N ASP A 511 13.42 11.11 -13.18
CA ASP A 511 13.71 12.17 -14.14
C ASP A 511 12.98 13.44 -13.72
N TYR A 512 13.74 14.51 -13.53
CA TYR A 512 13.25 15.83 -13.11
C TYR A 512 12.86 16.71 -14.31
N HIS A 513 13.11 16.24 -15.53
CA HIS A 513 12.67 16.87 -16.76
C HIS A 513 11.94 15.87 -17.66
N GLN A 514 10.83 16.31 -18.26
CA GLN A 514 9.96 15.47 -19.09
C GLN A 514 10.66 14.87 -20.32
N GLU A 515 11.67 15.56 -20.87
CA GLU A 515 12.40 15.11 -22.06
C GLU A 515 13.60 14.20 -21.75
N CYS A 516 13.84 13.87 -20.48
CA CYS A 516 15.00 13.07 -20.06
C CYS A 516 15.12 11.75 -20.83
N ARG A 517 13.99 11.07 -21.08
CA ARG A 517 13.97 9.82 -21.85
C ARG A 517 14.47 9.99 -23.28
N MET A 518 14.06 11.07 -23.95
CA MET A 518 14.48 11.35 -25.34
C MET A 518 15.94 11.81 -25.41
N TRP A 519 16.39 12.61 -24.44
CA TRP A 519 17.78 13.04 -24.38
C TRP A 519 18.72 11.87 -24.05
N ALA A 520 18.30 10.97 -23.16
CA ALA A 520 19.05 9.75 -22.86
C ALA A 520 19.21 8.85 -24.09
N GLN A 521 18.14 8.65 -24.87
CA GLN A 521 18.18 7.90 -26.13
C GLN A 521 19.13 8.52 -27.18
N ARG A 522 19.30 9.84 -27.15
CA ARG A 522 20.26 10.56 -28.01
C ARG A 522 21.71 10.53 -27.49
N GLY A 523 21.95 9.84 -26.37
CA GLY A 523 23.28 9.71 -25.77
C GLY A 523 23.71 10.89 -24.91
N GLU A 524 22.80 11.80 -24.57
CA GLU A 524 23.13 13.03 -23.82
C GLU A 524 23.55 12.77 -22.37
N CYS A 525 23.20 11.59 -21.81
CA CYS A 525 23.63 11.17 -20.47
C CYS A 525 25.15 11.16 -20.29
N LYS A 526 25.92 10.89 -21.35
CA LYS A 526 27.40 10.88 -21.30
C LYS A 526 28.02 12.25 -21.63
N ARG A 527 27.19 13.24 -22.00
CA ARG A 527 27.63 14.55 -22.50
C ARG A 527 27.38 15.69 -21.51
N SER A 528 26.57 15.46 -20.48
CA SER A 528 26.13 16.51 -19.56
C SER A 528 26.02 16.00 -18.12
N THR A 529 26.77 16.60 -17.19
CA THR A 529 26.64 16.33 -15.74
C THR A 529 25.30 16.77 -15.18
N TRP A 530 24.59 17.65 -15.90
CA TRP A 530 23.23 18.04 -15.57
C TRP A 530 22.27 16.88 -15.83
N MET A 531 22.45 16.13 -16.92
CA MET A 531 21.64 14.96 -17.24
C MET A 531 21.80 13.88 -16.16
N GLU A 532 23.02 13.64 -15.68
CA GLU A 532 23.24 12.66 -14.61
C GLU A 532 22.48 13.00 -13.31
N GLU A 533 22.26 14.28 -13.06
CA GLU A 533 21.60 14.76 -11.84
C GLU A 533 20.09 14.97 -11.98
N ASN A 534 19.64 15.33 -13.18
CA ASN A 534 18.25 15.74 -13.42
C ASN A 534 17.49 14.75 -14.32
N CYS A 535 18.17 13.76 -14.88
CA CYS A 535 17.61 12.66 -15.67
C CYS A 535 18.06 11.31 -15.10
N ARG A 536 17.94 11.16 -13.77
CA ARG A 536 18.58 10.08 -13.01
C ARG A 536 18.08 8.70 -13.41
N ALA A 537 16.78 8.57 -13.67
CA ALA A 537 16.19 7.30 -14.06
C ALA A 537 16.57 6.94 -15.50
N SER A 538 16.41 7.89 -16.43
CA SER A 538 16.73 7.68 -17.85
C SER A 538 18.23 7.50 -18.12
N CYS A 539 19.11 8.10 -17.32
CA CYS A 539 20.55 7.96 -17.43
C CYS A 539 21.13 6.82 -16.59
N GLY A 540 20.33 6.13 -15.77
CA GLY A 540 20.82 5.10 -14.85
C GLY A 540 21.78 5.64 -13.79
N THR A 541 21.62 6.91 -13.40
CA THR A 541 22.52 7.64 -12.48
C THR A 541 21.90 7.83 -11.09
N CYS A 542 21.01 6.93 -10.70
CA CYS A 542 20.40 6.88 -9.37
C CYS A 542 21.36 6.38 -8.30
N PHE A 543 22.43 7.12 -8.07
CA PHE A 543 23.42 6.79 -7.07
C PHE A 543 22.89 7.07 -5.66
N ASP A 544 23.09 6.12 -4.76
CA ASP A 544 22.97 6.34 -3.33
C ASP A 544 24.21 7.09 -2.80
N MET A 545 24.22 7.44 -1.52
CA MET A 545 25.34 8.18 -0.93
C MET A 545 26.66 7.39 -0.97
N LEU A 546 26.61 6.06 -1.02
CA LEU A 546 27.80 5.21 -1.15
C LEU A 546 28.35 5.24 -2.58
N GLY A 547 27.48 5.16 -3.59
CA GLY A 547 27.80 5.33 -5.00
C GLY A 547 28.27 6.74 -5.35
N LEU A 548 27.74 7.77 -4.68
CA LEU A 548 28.28 9.12 -4.80
C LEU A 548 29.63 9.26 -4.08
N ALA A 549 29.83 8.60 -2.93
CA ALA A 549 31.11 8.65 -2.21
C ALA A 549 32.27 8.04 -3.00
N SER A 550 32.01 7.01 -3.81
CA SER A 550 33.02 6.39 -4.68
C SER A 550 33.31 7.20 -5.95
N ARG A 551 32.35 8.02 -6.41
CA ARG A 551 32.45 8.80 -7.66
C ARG A 551 32.89 10.25 -7.46
N CYS A 552 32.58 10.85 -6.32
CA CYS A 552 32.75 12.27 -6.08
C CYS A 552 34.02 12.55 -5.26
N PRO A 553 34.97 13.37 -5.75
CA PRO A 553 36.25 13.58 -5.08
C PRO A 553 36.07 14.22 -3.70
N SER A 554 36.85 13.74 -2.73
CA SER A 554 37.02 14.39 -1.43
C SER A 554 37.88 15.65 -1.60
N THR A 555 37.46 16.77 -1.01
CA THR A 555 37.94 18.12 -1.35
C THR A 555 39.35 18.47 -0.86
N SER A 556 40.22 17.49 -0.63
CA SER A 556 41.64 17.73 -0.32
C SER A 556 42.50 18.08 -1.55
N GLY A 557 41.96 17.93 -2.78
CA GLY A 557 42.72 18.11 -4.02
C GLY A 557 41.94 18.80 -5.15
N ALA A 558 41.11 19.80 -4.83
CA ALA A 558 40.38 20.54 -5.85
C ALA A 558 41.28 21.58 -6.56
N THR A 559 42.17 21.09 -7.43
CA THR A 559 42.59 21.85 -8.61
C THR A 559 41.58 21.51 -9.71
N LEU A 560 40.90 22.53 -10.22
CA LEU A 560 39.96 22.44 -11.34
C LEU A 560 40.62 21.77 -12.54
N ILE A 561 40.17 20.57 -12.93
CA ILE A 561 40.39 20.06 -14.28
C ILE A 561 39.06 20.19 -15.00
N ALA A 562 38.93 21.29 -15.74
CA ALA A 562 38.02 21.36 -16.87
C ALA A 562 38.50 20.36 -17.94
N ASN A 563 37.56 19.60 -18.50
CA ASN A 563 37.73 18.62 -19.59
C ASN A 563 38.36 17.28 -19.20
N VAL A 564 37.51 16.29 -18.93
CA VAL A 564 37.84 14.88 -19.18
C VAL A 564 36.88 14.39 -20.27
N LYS A 565 37.45 14.06 -21.44
CA LYS A 565 36.74 13.41 -22.54
C LYS A 565 36.26 12.01 -22.11
N PRO A 566 35.16 11.48 -22.67
CA PRO A 566 34.71 10.12 -22.37
C PRO A 566 35.77 9.11 -22.82
N LEU A 567 36.00 8.08 -22.00
CA LEU A 567 36.77 6.90 -22.39
C LEU A 567 36.05 6.24 -23.58
N GLU A 568 36.65 6.31 -24.75
CA GLU A 568 36.23 5.54 -25.92
C GLU A 568 36.47 4.05 -25.66
N THR A 569 35.43 3.26 -25.92
CA THR A 569 35.48 1.82 -26.13
C THR A 569 36.50 1.49 -27.22
N LEU A 570 37.59 0.80 -26.85
CA LEU A 570 38.32 -0.05 -27.77
C LEU A 570 37.45 -1.30 -28.02
N ILE A 571 36.67 -1.23 -29.09
CA ILE A 571 36.16 -2.42 -29.78
C ILE A 571 37.34 -2.93 -30.61
N ASP A 572 37.83 -4.13 -30.28
CA ASP A 572 38.61 -4.91 -31.24
C ASP A 572 38.12 -6.36 -31.23
N ASN A 573 37.55 -6.76 -32.38
CA ASN A 573 37.35 -8.13 -32.85
C ASN A 573 36.41 -9.10 -32.09
N GLY A 574 35.13 -8.69 -31.95
CA GLY A 574 33.99 -9.56 -32.31
C GLY A 574 33.91 -10.98 -31.74
N LYS A 575 33.98 -11.16 -30.41
CA LYS A 575 33.60 -12.44 -29.78
C LYS A 575 32.76 -12.26 -28.52
N ILE A 576 31.62 -12.96 -28.51
CA ILE A 576 30.74 -13.18 -27.35
C ILE A 576 31.38 -14.29 -26.50
N TYR A 577 31.48 -14.08 -25.19
CA TYR A 577 31.71 -15.18 -24.24
C TYR A 577 30.75 -15.07 -23.06
N GLN A 578 30.10 -16.20 -22.78
CA GLN A 578 29.17 -16.44 -21.68
C GLN A 578 29.81 -16.17 -20.31
N GLU A 579 28.99 -15.71 -19.38
CA GLU A 579 29.29 -15.60 -17.95
C GLU A 579 29.70 -16.96 -17.37
N MET A 580 30.84 -16.98 -16.66
CA MET A 580 31.18 -18.02 -15.70
C MET A 580 30.96 -17.46 -14.28
N GLU A 581 30.42 -18.32 -13.43
CA GLU A 581 30.12 -18.16 -12.00
C GLU A 581 31.33 -17.74 -11.12
N PRO A 582 31.09 -17.25 -9.88
CA PRO A 582 32.11 -16.57 -9.09
C PRO A 582 33.01 -17.52 -8.30
N VAL A 583 34.32 -17.27 -8.34
CA VAL A 583 35.33 -17.88 -7.45
C VAL A 583 35.53 -17.01 -6.22
N ILE A 584 35.32 -17.61 -5.05
CA ILE A 584 35.70 -17.10 -3.73
C ILE A 584 37.22 -17.29 -3.55
N VAL A 585 37.95 -16.23 -3.18
CA VAL A 585 39.35 -16.31 -2.75
C VAL A 585 39.38 -16.39 -1.22
N GLY A 586 39.99 -17.45 -0.69
CA GLY A 586 40.17 -17.70 0.75
C GLY A 586 41.57 -17.35 1.27
N GLU A 587 41.83 -17.67 2.53
CA GLU A 587 43.17 -17.89 3.09
C GLU A 587 43.18 -18.99 4.17
N ASN A 588 43.88 -20.08 3.84
CA ASN A 588 44.84 -20.90 4.60
C ASN A 588 44.57 -21.42 6.02
N MET A 589 44.53 -22.76 6.16
CA MET A 589 45.49 -23.51 6.99
C MET A 589 45.55 -25.00 6.55
N PHE A 590 46.77 -25.52 6.37
CA PHE A 590 47.12 -26.88 5.92
C PHE A 590 47.25 -27.87 7.09
N ASP A 591 46.79 -29.10 6.85
CA ASP A 591 47.30 -30.43 7.27
C ASP A 591 46.09 -31.37 7.24
N GLY A 592 45.98 -32.46 6.49
CA GLY A 592 46.94 -33.37 5.89
C GLY A 592 46.34 -34.76 6.08
N HIS A 593 45.86 -35.41 5.01
CA HIS A 593 45.99 -36.86 4.74
C HIS A 593 45.05 -37.32 3.60
N ILE A 594 45.72 -38.00 2.68
CA ILE A 594 45.26 -38.76 1.51
C ILE A 594 44.44 -39.98 1.97
N ILE A 595 43.39 -40.35 1.22
CA ILE A 595 43.12 -41.72 0.75
C ILE A 595 42.20 -41.64 -0.48
N GLU A 596 42.58 -42.43 -1.47
CA GLU A 596 42.07 -42.58 -2.83
C GLU A 596 40.78 -43.43 -2.91
N ASP A 597 40.13 -43.31 -4.08
CA ASP A 597 39.30 -44.27 -4.80
C ASP A 597 37.92 -44.67 -4.25
N TRP A 598 36.87 -44.59 -5.09
CA TRP A 598 36.37 -45.70 -5.91
C TRP A 598 35.15 -45.25 -6.72
N GLU A 599 35.20 -45.55 -8.03
CA GLU A 599 34.15 -45.37 -9.04
C GLU A 599 33.02 -46.43 -8.93
N ASP A 600 31.92 -46.08 -9.60
CA ASP A 600 30.89 -46.91 -10.24
C ASP A 600 29.74 -47.55 -9.45
N GLY A 601 28.52 -47.32 -9.97
CA GLY A 601 27.48 -48.34 -9.99
C GLY A 601 26.02 -47.86 -9.90
N GLU A 602 25.41 -47.62 -11.08
CA GLU A 602 23.96 -47.67 -11.45
C GLU A 602 22.94 -46.69 -10.86
#